data_AF-A0AAU2NTD8-F1
#
_entry.id   AF-A0AAU2NTD8-F1
#
_cell.length_a   1.000
_cell.length_b   1.000
_cell.length_c   1.000
_cell.angle_alpha   90.00
_cell.angle_beta   90.00
_cell.angle_gamma   90.00
#
_symmetry.space_group_name_H-M   'P 1'
#
loop_
_entity.id
_entity.type
_entity.pdbx_description
1 polymer ?
#
loop_
_entity_poly.entity_id
_entity_poly.type
_entity_poly.pdbx_seq_one_letter_code
_entity_poly.pdbx_strand_id
1 'polypeptide(L)'
;MCANLPSVPSAEAVVFAALRRRLVREAVAALPGRCPQLVAALAEDPPPSYRELSERLGMPRGSIGPTRSRCLACLRARLHGERYA
;
A
#
# COMPACT_ATOMS: atom_id res chain seq x y z
N MET A 1 -19.14 -23.62 33.25
CA MET A 1 -18.20 -23.60 32.10
C MET A 1 -18.33 -22.25 31.42
N CYS A 2 -17.36 -21.36 31.62
CA CYS A 2 -17.33 -20.04 30.98
C CYS A 2 -16.23 -20.07 29.92
N ALA A 3 -16.54 -20.60 28.73
CA ALA A 3 -15.60 -20.65 27.61
C ALA A 3 -16.31 -20.18 26.33
N ASN A 4 -16.66 -18.89 26.30
CA ASN A 4 -16.95 -18.20 25.05
C ASN A 4 -16.71 -16.70 25.23
N LEU A 5 -15.46 -16.31 25.49
CA LEU A 5 -15.09 -14.90 25.44
C LEU A 5 -14.85 -14.53 23.97
N PRO A 6 -15.45 -13.45 23.45
CA PRO A 6 -15.17 -13.02 22.09
C PRO A 6 -13.67 -12.78 21.90
N SER A 7 -13.12 -13.28 20.79
CA SER A 7 -11.73 -13.04 20.39
C SER A 7 -11.59 -11.61 19.87
N VAL A 8 -11.68 -10.65 20.78
CA VAL A 8 -11.33 -9.26 20.48
C VAL A 8 -9.80 -9.14 20.45
N PRO A 9 -9.24 -8.39 19.48
CA PRO A 9 -7.79 -8.17 19.46
C PRO A 9 -7.38 -7.44 20.75
N SER A 10 -6.22 -7.81 21.29
CA SER A 10 -5.64 -7.09 22.43
C SER A 10 -5.39 -5.62 22.06
N ALA A 11 -5.30 -4.75 23.07
CA ALA A 11 -4.95 -3.34 22.87
C ALA A 11 -3.62 -3.20 22.09
N GLU A 12 -2.63 -4.03 22.42
CA GLU A 12 -1.35 -4.10 21.72
C GLU A 12 -1.55 -4.46 20.24
N ALA A 13 -2.35 -5.48 19.93
CA ALA A 13 -2.61 -5.89 18.55
C ALA A 13 -3.27 -4.77 17.72
N VAL A 14 -4.20 -4.01 18.31
CA VAL A 14 -4.83 -2.85 17.66
C VAL A 14 -3.80 -1.76 17.36
N VAL A 15 -2.94 -1.43 18.33
CA VAL A 15 -1.89 -0.42 18.17
C VAL A 15 -0.85 -0.85 17.14
N PHE A 16 -0.36 -2.09 17.19
CA PHE A 16 0.59 -2.62 16.21
C PHE A 16 0.02 -2.59 14.78
N ALA A 17 -1.25 -2.95 14.61
CA ALA A 17 -1.90 -2.88 13.30
C ALA A 17 -1.99 -1.43 12.79
N ALA A 18 -2.30 -0.47 13.67
CA ALA A 18 -2.34 0.95 13.32
C ALA A 18 -0.96 1.52 12.97
N LEU A 19 0.07 1.18 13.75
CA LEU A 19 1.45 1.57 13.50
C LEU A 19 1.95 1.00 12.17
N ARG A 20 1.72 -0.29 11.91
CA ARG A 20 2.08 -0.93 10.64
C ARG A 20 1.44 -0.21 9.45
N ARG A 21 0.14 0.09 9.53
CA ARG A 21 -0.56 0.84 8.47
C ARG A 21 0.04 2.24 8.27
N ARG A 22 0.38 2.93 9.36
CA ARG A 22 1.01 4.26 9.30
C ARG A 22 2.37 4.21 8.61
N LEU A 23 3.25 3.31 9.03
CA LEU A 23 4.59 3.16 8.45
C LEU A 23 4.54 2.83 6.96
N VAL A 24 3.63 1.95 6.54
CA VAL A 24 3.42 1.63 5.13
C VAL A 24 2.94 2.86 4.35
N ARG A 25 1.99 3.63 4.88
CA ARG A 25 1.52 4.87 4.23
C ARG A 25 2.63 5.92 4.10
N GLU A 26 3.46 6.09 5.13
CA GLU A 26 4.61 7.00 5.09
C GLU A 26 5.64 6.55 4.04
N ALA A 27 5.92 5.24 3.95
CA ALA A 27 6.81 4.69 2.93
C ALA A 27 6.26 4.88 1.50
N VAL A 28 4.95 4.72 1.30
CA VAL A 28 4.28 4.97 0.01
C VAL A 28 4.34 6.45 -0.37
N ALA A 29 4.08 7.36 0.58
CA ALA A 29 4.13 8.80 0.35
C ALA A 29 5.53 9.28 -0.05
N ALA A 30 6.58 8.58 0.39
CA ALA A 30 7.97 8.89 0.07
C ALA A 30 8.46 8.28 -1.25
N LEU A 31 7.62 7.59 -2.03
CA LEU A 31 8.01 7.04 -3.34
C LEU A 31 8.19 8.15 -4.38
N PRO A 32 9.12 7.98 -5.35
CA PRO A 32 9.36 8.97 -6.38
C PRO A 32 8.26 9.01 -7.46
N GLY A 33 8.10 10.18 -8.08
CA GLY A 33 7.25 10.38 -9.26
C GLY A 33 5.77 10.06 -9.00
N ARG A 34 5.16 9.29 -9.91
CA ARG A 34 3.73 8.89 -9.86
C ARG A 34 3.43 7.65 -9.01
N CYS A 35 4.44 7.10 -8.36
CA CYS A 35 4.31 5.85 -7.60
C CYS A 35 3.40 5.96 -6.36
N PRO A 36 3.41 7.05 -5.57
CA PRO A 36 2.49 7.19 -4.43
C PRO A 36 1.02 7.06 -4.86
N GLN A 37 0.62 7.74 -5.94
CA GLN A 37 -0.76 7.75 -6.44
C GLN A 37 -1.17 6.37 -6.95
N LEU A 38 -0.31 5.71 -7.74
CA LEU A 38 -0.60 4.38 -8.27
C LEU A 38 -0.73 3.33 -7.15
N VAL A 39 0.20 3.33 -6.20
CA VAL A 39 0.19 2.35 -5.10
C VAL A 39 -0.99 2.59 -4.16
N ALA A 40 -1.31 3.85 -3.85
CA ALA A 40 -2.49 4.19 -3.06
C ALA A 40 -3.78 3.71 -3.74
N ALA A 41 -3.95 3.96 -5.04
CA ALA A 41 -5.13 3.53 -5.78
C ALA A 41 -5.25 2.00 -5.87
N LEU A 42 -4.13 1.28 -6.00
CA LEU A 42 -4.11 -0.19 -6.00
C LEU A 42 -4.44 -0.81 -4.63
N ALA A 43 -4.35 -0.03 -3.55
CA ALA A 43 -4.65 -0.47 -2.19
C ALA A 43 -6.09 -0.17 -1.75
N GLU A 44 -6.90 0.44 -2.63
CA GLU A 44 -8.33 0.63 -2.41
C GLU A 44 -9.06 -0.73 -2.36
N ASP A 45 -10.15 -0.76 -1.59
CA ASP A 45 -11.02 -1.93 -1.46
C ASP A 45 -12.48 -1.50 -1.73
N PRO A 46 -13.11 -1.98 -2.83
CA PRO A 46 -12.55 -2.87 -3.84
C PRO A 46 -11.48 -2.17 -4.71
N PRO A 47 -10.52 -2.91 -5.28
CA PRO A 47 -9.50 -2.33 -6.13
C PRO A 47 -10.11 -1.82 -7.46
N PRO A 48 -9.71 -0.63 -7.94
CA PRO A 48 -10.20 -0.09 -9.21
C PRO A 48 -9.73 -0.95 -10.39
N SER A 49 -10.53 -0.96 -11.45
CA SER A 49 -10.14 -1.57 -12.72
C SER A 49 -8.96 -0.81 -13.35
N TYR A 50 -8.23 -1.49 -14.24
CA TYR A 50 -7.14 -0.86 -14.99
C TYR A 50 -7.61 0.28 -15.89
N ARG A 51 -8.89 0.30 -16.29
CA ARG A 51 -9.50 1.41 -17.03
C ARG A 51 -9.65 2.64 -16.13
N GLU A 52 -10.24 2.46 -14.95
CA GLU A 52 -10.40 3.55 -13.98
C GLU A 52 -9.05 4.09 -13.51
N LEU A 53 -8.05 3.23 -13.29
CA LEU A 53 -6.68 3.67 -12.98
C LEU A 53 -6.07 4.49 -14.13
N SER A 54 -6.26 4.05 -15.37
CA SER A 54 -5.77 4.73 -16.56
C SER A 54 -6.36 6.13 -16.69
N GLU A 55 -7.69 6.24 -16.52
CA GLU A 55 -8.44 7.50 -16.55
C GLU A 55 -8.02 8.43 -15.40
N ARG A 56 -8.02 7.93 -14.16
CA ARG A 56 -7.70 8.72 -12.95
C ARG A 56 -6.25 9.23 -12.91
N LEU A 57 -5.31 8.42 -13.39
CA LEU A 57 -3.87 8.72 -13.29
C LEU A 57 -3.26 9.25 -14.60
N GLY A 58 -4.07 9.40 -15.66
CA GLY A 58 -3.61 9.87 -16.97
C GLY A 58 -2.53 8.97 -17.59
N MET A 59 -2.53 7.68 -17.27
CA MET A 59 -1.49 6.75 -17.70
C MET A 59 -2.02 5.72 -18.70
N PRO A 60 -1.29 5.35 -19.76
CA PRO A 60 -1.75 4.33 -20.70
C PRO A 60 -2.00 3.01 -20.00
N ARG A 61 -3.12 2.33 -20.30
CA ARG A 61 -3.47 1.04 -19.69
C ARG A 61 -2.34 0.00 -19.79
N GLY A 62 -1.63 -0.04 -20.92
CA GLY A 62 -0.47 -0.93 -21.12
C GLY A 62 0.76 -0.58 -20.27
N SER A 63 0.86 0.65 -19.77
CA SER A 63 1.96 1.12 -18.91
C SER A 63 1.76 0.80 -17.42
N ILE A 64 0.53 0.42 -17.02
CA ILE A 64 0.18 0.18 -15.60
C ILE A 64 1.00 -0.97 -15.03
N GLY A 65 1.12 -2.09 -15.75
CA GLY A 65 1.89 -3.26 -15.31
C GLY A 65 3.37 -2.93 -15.03
N PRO A 66 4.13 -2.42 -16.03
CA PRO A 66 5.53 -2.04 -15.83
C PRO A 66 5.73 -0.96 -14.75
N THR A 67 4.83 0.03 -14.69
CA THR A 67 4.88 1.07 -13.65
C THR A 67 4.66 0.48 -12.26
N ARG A 68 3.65 -0.39 -12.09
CA ARG A 68 3.34 -1.08 -10.84
C ARG A 68 4.55 -1.88 -10.35
N SER A 69 5.18 -2.67 -11.21
CA SER A 69 6.37 -3.47 -10.85
C SER A 69 7.50 -2.58 -10.34
N ARG A 70 7.79 -1.47 -11.05
CA ARG A 70 8.81 -0.49 -10.63
C ARG A 70 8.48 0.15 -9.29
N CYS A 71 7.26 0.63 -9.12
CA CYS A 71 6.83 1.30 -7.89
C CYS A 71 6.87 0.36 -6.67
N LEU A 72 6.46 -0.90 -6.84
CA LEU A 72 6.53 -1.90 -5.77
C LEU A 72 7.97 -2.31 -5.46
N ALA A 73 8.88 -2.35 -6.45
CA ALA A 73 10.30 -2.56 -6.20
C ALA A 73 10.88 -1.40 -5.35
N CYS A 74 10.56 -0.15 -5.70
CA CYS A 74 10.98 1.01 -4.91
C CYS A 74 10.43 0.96 -3.47
N LEU A 75 9.16 0.55 -3.31
CA LEU A 75 8.54 0.42 -1.99
C LEU A 75 9.21 -0.65 -1.13
N ARG A 76 9.52 -1.81 -1.71
CA ARG A 76 10.25 -2.87 -1.00
C ARG A 76 11.59 -2.37 -0.50
N ALA A 77 12.40 -1.74 -1.37
CA ALA A 77 13.70 -1.19 -0.97
C ALA A 77 13.56 -0.25 0.25
N ARG A 78 12.61 0.69 0.21
CA ARG A 78 12.35 1.61 1.33
C ARG A 78 11.92 0.90 2.62
N LEU A 79 11.06 -0.10 2.52
CA LEU A 79 10.58 -0.87 3.69
C LEU A 79 11.68 -1.75 4.28
N HIS A 80 12.63 -2.21 3.47
CA HIS A 80 13.79 -2.98 3.93
C HIS A 80 14.93 -2.10 4.48
N GLY A 81 14.74 -0.77 4.56
CA GLY A 81 15.78 0.14 5.05
C GLY A 81 16.91 0.37 4.04
N GLU A 82 16.77 -0.15 2.81
CA GLU A 82 17.60 0.24 1.68
C GLU A 82 17.15 1.64 1.27
N ARG A 83 17.73 2.64 1.93
CA ARG A 83 17.66 4.02 1.45
C ARG A 83 18.27 3.99 0.05
N TYR A 84 17.46 4.27 -0.97
CA TYR A 84 17.95 4.61 -2.30
C TYR A 84 19.05 5.67 -2.10
N ALA A 85 20.30 5.26 -2.31
CA ALA A 85 21.42 6.16 -2.47
C ALA A 85 21.33 6.83 -3.85
#